data_AF-A0A0L6WSC1-F1
#
_entry.id   AF-A0A0L6WSC1-F1
#
_cell.length_a   1.000
_cell.length_b   1.000
_cell.length_c   1.000
_cell.angle_alpha   90.00
_cell.angle_beta   90.00
_cell.angle_gamma   90.00
#
_symmetry.space_group_name_H-M   'P 1'
#
loop_
_entity.id
_entity.type
_entity.pdbx_description
1 polymer ?
#
loop_
_entity_poly.entity_id
_entity_poly.type
_entity_poly.pdbx_seq_one_letter_code
_entity_poly.pdbx_strand_id
1 'polypeptide(L)'
;MSLPTYQCVPSDEPYLKAATGINNKPEKYHKFIRILTLSTIVITTLYGIQYILGIGPPILFGGCHKGFYSSRTELPIYYTLPSGDKIPSVALGVWKASKNEVGLAVQTALKAGYRHIDGAWTYGNEAEVGEAIRTSGVPRKDIWLTSKLWNTFHAPEDVEFALDESLARLQTDYLDLYLIHWPVAQNADSSLDKELTANPYPTWQKLEEMVEKGKVRNIGISNFNIRRIQNLTGNPLKYKPAVNQPSPCTFLSLLRRVELNYWNPQPELIEWAKDNNLLLEAYSPFGGNGRVKDSLAVPVVKEIAAELGITPAQVLLSWQVQRGNVILPKSVTPSRIIENLQITTLPPALADKLEEAAASHKPERSVDPSKDWGVDIFD
;
A
#
# COMPACT_ATOMS: atom_id res chain seq x y z
N MET A 1 -16.09 51.99 -38.16
CA MET A 1 -17.41 52.41 -37.65
C MET A 1 -17.45 52.16 -36.15
N SER A 2 -17.48 53.26 -35.39
CA SER A 2 -17.91 53.46 -33.98
C SER A 2 -17.73 52.36 -32.92
N LEU A 3 -16.87 52.66 -31.95
CA LEU A 3 -16.87 52.16 -30.56
C LEU A 3 -18.04 52.76 -29.75
N PRO A 4 -18.45 52.14 -28.62
CA PRO A 4 -19.05 52.85 -27.50
C PRO A 4 -18.04 53.06 -26.36
N THR A 5 -18.06 54.30 -25.86
CA THR A 5 -17.28 54.90 -24.78
C THR A 5 -17.83 54.55 -23.38
N TYR A 6 -16.94 54.31 -22.41
CA TYR A 6 -17.26 54.38 -20.98
C TYR A 6 -16.78 55.71 -20.40
N GLN A 7 -17.70 56.44 -19.74
CA GLN A 7 -17.44 57.70 -19.03
C GLN A 7 -17.01 57.43 -17.56
N CYS A 8 -16.08 58.25 -17.06
CA CYS A 8 -15.70 58.36 -15.64
C CYS A 8 -16.39 59.55 -14.94
N VAL A 9 -16.09 59.72 -13.63
CA VAL A 9 -16.00 60.98 -12.81
C VAL A 9 -17.05 61.07 -11.66
N PRO A 10 -16.74 61.56 -10.43
CA PRO A 10 -15.54 61.44 -9.57
C PRO A 10 -15.85 61.40 -8.03
N SER A 11 -14.78 61.56 -7.24
CA SER A 11 -14.57 61.83 -5.80
C SER A 11 -15.63 62.57 -4.96
N ASP A 12 -15.65 62.28 -3.64
CA ASP A 12 -15.62 63.28 -2.54
C ASP A 12 -15.39 62.61 -1.15
N GLU A 13 -14.30 62.98 -0.46
CA GLU A 13 -14.12 62.95 1.02
C GLU A 13 -14.56 64.34 1.55
N PRO A 14 -15.00 64.60 2.81
CA PRO A 14 -14.10 64.59 4.00
C PRO A 14 -14.72 64.49 5.44
N TYR A 15 -13.84 64.49 6.46
CA TYR A 15 -13.96 64.97 7.87
C TYR A 15 -14.05 64.01 9.08
N LEU A 16 -12.87 63.85 9.68
CA LEU A 16 -12.49 63.80 11.10
C LEU A 16 -13.37 64.59 12.11
N LYS A 17 -13.63 63.95 13.27
CA LYS A 17 -13.60 64.46 14.67
C LYS A 17 -13.83 63.23 15.58
N ALA A 18 -13.18 62.98 16.72
CA ALA A 18 -12.40 63.83 17.61
C ALA A 18 -11.39 62.99 18.43
N ALA A 19 -10.25 63.61 18.72
CA ALA A 19 -9.30 63.17 19.74
C ALA A 19 -9.72 63.70 21.12
N THR A 20 -9.53 62.92 22.18
CA THR A 20 -9.05 63.39 23.50
C THR A 20 -8.63 62.18 24.35
N GLY A 21 -7.39 62.18 24.84
CA GLY A 21 -6.92 61.15 25.79
C GLY A 21 -5.42 60.93 25.86
N ILE A 22 -4.59 61.97 25.78
CA ILE A 22 -3.17 61.86 26.14
C ILE A 22 -3.08 61.95 27.67
N ASN A 23 -2.61 60.88 28.31
CA ASN A 23 -2.18 60.89 29.70
C ASN A 23 -0.75 60.32 29.81
N ASN A 24 0.14 61.16 30.33
CA ASN A 24 1.58 60.99 30.52
C ASN A 24 1.97 59.73 31.31
N LYS A 25 2.96 58.94 30.83
CA LYS A 25 3.93 58.20 31.67
C LYS A 25 5.28 57.94 30.95
N PRO A 26 6.28 58.83 31.02
CA PRO A 26 7.61 58.61 30.45
C PRO A 26 8.55 57.69 31.27
N GLU A 27 8.22 57.33 32.52
CA GLU A 27 9.16 56.60 33.39
C GLU A 27 9.28 55.09 33.11
N LYS A 28 8.23 54.42 32.61
CA LYS A 28 8.26 52.96 32.42
C LYS A 28 9.13 52.52 31.24
N TYR A 29 9.16 53.30 30.15
CA TYR A 29 9.94 52.98 28.95
C TYR A 29 11.45 53.13 29.19
N HIS A 30 11.88 54.15 29.92
CA HIS A 30 13.31 54.32 30.24
C HIS A 30 13.85 53.24 31.18
N LYS A 31 13.03 52.75 32.12
CA LYS A 31 13.42 51.62 33.00
C LYS A 31 13.55 50.31 32.21
N PHE A 32 12.64 50.07 31.27
CA PHE A 32 12.64 48.86 30.45
C PHE A 32 13.84 48.83 29.49
N ILE A 33 14.14 49.95 28.84
CA ILE A 33 15.30 50.07 27.94
C ILE A 33 16.61 49.92 28.73
N ARG A 34 16.73 50.51 29.93
CA ARG A 34 17.93 50.34 30.78
C ARG A 34 18.14 48.89 31.21
N ILE A 35 17.08 48.16 31.57
CA ILE A 35 17.16 46.74 31.93
C ILE A 35 17.59 45.91 30.73
N LEU A 36 17.01 46.15 29.54
CA LEU A 36 17.41 45.45 28.32
C LEU A 36 18.89 45.68 28.02
N THR A 37 19.33 46.94 28.02
CA THR A 37 20.71 47.31 27.69
C THR A 37 21.72 46.72 28.69
N LEU A 38 21.40 46.72 29.99
CA LEU A 38 22.25 46.07 31.01
C LEU A 38 22.30 44.55 30.82
N SER A 39 21.19 43.90 30.47
CA SER A 39 21.17 42.45 30.24
C SER A 39 21.96 42.04 28.99
N THR A 40 21.93 42.81 27.90
CA THR A 40 22.73 42.52 26.71
C THR A 40 24.23 42.69 26.97
N ILE A 41 24.62 43.71 27.75
CA ILE A 41 26.02 43.93 28.14
C ILE A 41 26.52 42.79 29.02
N VAL A 42 25.74 42.35 30.02
CA VAL A 42 26.13 41.23 30.89
C VAL A 42 26.29 39.93 30.10
N ILE A 43 25.37 39.64 29.17
CA ILE A 43 25.43 38.43 28.33
C ILE A 43 26.65 38.48 27.41
N THR A 44 26.88 39.59 26.70
CA THR A 44 28.03 39.71 25.79
C THR A 44 29.37 39.69 26.52
N THR A 45 29.46 40.24 27.74
CA THR A 45 30.67 40.19 28.55
C THR A 45 30.95 38.77 29.07
N LEU A 46 29.91 38.01 29.46
CA LEU A 46 30.05 36.62 29.90
C LEU A 46 30.46 35.68 28.76
N TYR A 47 29.88 35.86 27.57
CA TYR A 47 30.29 35.09 26.38
C TYR A 47 31.70 35.47 25.90
N GLY A 48 32.10 36.74 26.01
CA GLY A 48 33.45 37.20 25.70
C GLY A 48 34.50 36.60 26.65
N ILE A 49 34.21 36.54 27.95
CA ILE A 49 35.11 35.93 28.95
C ILE A 49 35.21 34.41 28.77
N GLN A 50 34.10 33.71 28.45
CA GLN A 50 34.13 32.27 28.17
C GLN A 50 34.94 31.93 26.91
N TYR A 51 34.88 32.77 25.88
CA TYR A 51 35.66 32.59 24.65
C TYR A 51 37.16 32.79 24.88
N ILE A 52 37.56 33.79 25.68
CA ILE A 52 38.97 34.05 26.01
C ILE A 52 39.57 32.94 26.89
N LEU A 53 38.75 32.31 27.75
CA LEU A 53 39.19 31.25 28.66
C LEU A 53 39.05 29.82 28.09
N GLY A 54 38.55 29.66 26.86
CA GLY A 54 38.43 28.35 26.19
C GLY A 54 37.42 27.39 26.83
N ILE A 55 36.49 27.90 27.63
CA ILE A 55 35.49 27.09 28.34
C ILE A 55 34.22 27.03 27.48
N GLY A 56 33.96 25.88 26.86
CA GLY A 56 32.72 25.63 26.11
C GLY A 56 31.46 25.80 26.98
N PRO A 57 30.29 26.12 26.39
CA PRO A 57 29.11 26.49 27.16
C PRO A 57 28.59 25.30 28.00
N PRO A 58 28.06 25.56 29.22
CA PRO A 58 27.57 24.49 30.09
C PRO A 58 26.27 23.89 29.54
N ILE A 59 26.20 22.56 29.53
CA ILE A 59 25.02 21.79 29.18
C ILE A 59 23.96 21.99 30.27
N LEU A 60 22.94 22.81 29.98
CA LEU A 60 21.74 22.94 30.80
C LEU A 60 20.71 21.91 30.35
N PHE A 61 20.43 20.95 31.23
CA PHE A 61 19.28 20.06 31.15
C PHE A 61 17.96 20.85 31.18
N GLY A 62 17.00 20.44 30.35
CA GLY A 62 15.57 20.66 30.57
C GLY A 62 14.91 21.75 29.72
N GLY A 63 14.38 21.36 28.56
CA GLY A 63 13.49 22.18 27.75
C GLY A 63 12.96 21.39 26.56
N CYS A 64 11.68 21.03 26.60
CA CYS A 64 10.98 20.23 25.60
C CYS A 64 10.90 20.96 24.25
N HIS A 65 11.95 20.86 23.44
CA HIS A 65 11.86 21.15 22.02
C HIS A 65 11.26 19.92 21.33
N LYS A 66 10.00 20.05 20.90
CA LYS A 66 9.46 19.27 19.79
C LYS A 66 10.34 19.55 18.57
N GLY A 67 11.42 18.80 18.45
CA GLY A 67 12.12 18.67 17.18
C GLY A 67 11.10 18.11 16.20
N PHE A 68 10.75 18.90 15.20
CA PHE A 68 10.23 18.38 13.95
C PHE A 68 11.32 17.46 13.38
N TYR A 69 11.29 16.20 13.79
CA TYR A 69 11.93 15.13 13.05
C TYR A 69 11.15 15.01 11.75
N SER A 70 11.63 15.71 10.72
CA SER A 70 11.41 15.27 9.35
C SER A 70 12.27 14.03 9.13
N SER A 71 11.88 12.90 9.72
CA SER A 71 12.27 11.62 9.15
C SER A 71 11.31 11.42 7.99
N ARG A 72 11.75 11.74 6.76
CA ARG A 72 11.17 11.07 5.60
C ARG A 72 11.52 9.60 5.76
N THR A 73 10.66 8.84 6.43
CA THR A 73 10.76 7.38 6.43
C THR A 73 10.58 6.96 4.98
N GLU A 74 11.68 6.53 4.36
CA GLU A 74 11.62 5.91 3.04
C GLU A 74 10.66 4.73 3.11
N LEU A 75 9.85 4.56 2.06
CA LEU A 75 8.89 3.46 2.00
C LEU A 75 9.62 2.12 2.12
N PRO A 76 9.02 1.13 2.83
CA PRO A 76 9.61 -0.19 2.92
C PRO A 76 9.73 -0.81 1.52
N ILE A 77 10.94 -1.19 1.16
CA ILE A 77 11.21 -1.97 -0.06
C ILE A 77 10.89 -3.46 0.12
N TYR A 78 10.85 -3.92 1.39
CA TYR A 78 10.45 -5.28 1.77
C TYR A 78 9.61 -5.24 3.05
N TYR A 79 8.73 -6.22 3.18
CA TYR A 79 8.10 -6.60 4.45
C TYR A 79 8.68 -7.94 4.94
N THR A 80 8.70 -8.13 6.26
CA THR A 80 9.20 -9.38 6.86
C THR A 80 8.00 -10.27 7.20
N LEU A 81 7.99 -11.49 6.67
CA LEU A 81 6.96 -12.49 6.95
C LEU A 81 7.23 -13.21 8.28
N PRO A 82 6.24 -13.93 8.85
CA PRO A 82 6.44 -14.72 10.07
C PRO A 82 7.57 -15.75 9.99
N SER A 83 7.90 -16.23 8.79
CA SER A 83 9.04 -17.11 8.51
C SER A 83 10.40 -16.43 8.61
N GLY A 84 10.45 -15.10 8.65
CA GLY A 84 11.67 -14.28 8.53
C GLY A 84 12.04 -13.93 7.08
N ASP A 85 11.35 -14.51 6.10
CA ASP A 85 11.55 -14.19 4.68
C ASP A 85 11.13 -12.74 4.38
N LYS A 86 11.80 -12.13 3.39
CA LYS A 86 11.56 -10.74 2.97
C LYS A 86 10.82 -10.69 1.65
N ILE A 87 9.55 -10.29 1.69
CA ILE A 87 8.72 -10.11 0.50
C ILE A 87 8.84 -8.68 -0.04
N PRO A 88 9.13 -8.47 -1.34
CA PRO A 88 9.20 -7.13 -1.91
C PRO A 88 7.85 -6.40 -1.87
N SER A 89 7.87 -5.12 -1.53
CA SER A 89 6.65 -4.31 -1.36
C SER A 89 5.90 -4.03 -2.67
N VAL A 90 6.57 -4.16 -3.82
CA VAL A 90 5.98 -3.95 -5.15
C VAL A 90 6.17 -5.20 -6.00
N ALA A 91 5.06 -5.77 -6.49
CA ALA A 91 5.07 -6.87 -7.44
C ALA A 91 4.51 -6.48 -8.81
N LEU A 92 4.86 -7.27 -9.82
CA LEU A 92 4.15 -7.26 -11.10
C LEU A 92 3.04 -8.31 -11.06
N GLY A 93 1.78 -7.88 -11.15
CA GLY A 93 0.65 -8.79 -11.37
C GLY A 93 0.52 -9.16 -12.85
N VAL A 94 0.36 -10.46 -13.15
CA VAL A 94 0.26 -10.96 -14.55
C VAL A 94 -1.14 -11.42 -14.98
N TRP A 95 -2.19 -11.09 -14.20
CA TRP A 95 -3.56 -11.43 -14.54
C TRP A 95 -4.07 -10.72 -15.81
N LYS A 96 -4.76 -11.44 -16.70
CA LYS A 96 -5.35 -10.91 -17.95
C LYS A 96 -4.37 -10.15 -18.85
N ALA A 97 -3.11 -10.58 -18.88
CA ALA A 97 -2.21 -10.21 -19.96
C ALA A 97 -2.41 -11.21 -21.12
N SER A 98 -2.49 -10.69 -22.35
CA SER A 98 -2.72 -11.55 -23.51
C SER A 98 -1.52 -12.46 -23.73
N LYS A 99 -1.72 -13.56 -24.44
CA LYS A 99 -0.62 -14.45 -24.86
C LYS A 99 0.47 -13.62 -25.57
N ASN A 100 1.74 -13.84 -25.21
CA ASN A 100 2.92 -13.13 -25.69
C ASN A 100 3.14 -11.71 -25.11
N GLU A 101 2.20 -11.14 -24.35
CA GLU A 101 2.40 -9.85 -23.66
C GLU A 101 3.04 -10.04 -22.27
N VAL A 102 2.78 -11.18 -21.63
CA VAL A 102 3.22 -11.47 -20.26
C VAL A 102 4.75 -11.55 -20.19
N GLY A 103 5.37 -12.24 -21.14
CA GLY A 103 6.80 -12.48 -21.13
C GLY A 103 7.59 -11.18 -21.31
N LEU A 104 7.12 -10.27 -22.16
CA LEU A 104 7.71 -8.94 -22.31
C LEU A 104 7.50 -8.10 -21.05
N ALA A 105 6.32 -8.17 -20.42
CA ALA A 105 6.03 -7.46 -19.18
C ALA A 105 6.96 -7.91 -18.04
N VAL A 106 7.12 -9.23 -17.86
CA VAL A 106 8.01 -9.82 -16.84
C VAL A 106 9.46 -9.44 -17.10
N GLN A 107 9.97 -9.59 -18.33
CA GLN A 107 11.33 -9.18 -18.67
C GLN A 107 11.56 -7.68 -18.42
N THR A 108 10.60 -6.83 -18.81
CA THR A 108 10.67 -5.38 -18.57
C THR A 108 10.71 -5.09 -17.07
N ALA A 109 9.86 -5.74 -16.28
CA ALA A 109 9.81 -5.56 -14.84
C ALA A 109 11.13 -5.98 -14.17
N LEU A 110 11.65 -7.16 -14.49
CA LEU A 110 12.91 -7.66 -13.92
C LEU A 110 14.09 -6.75 -14.28
N LYS A 111 14.13 -6.24 -15.52
CA LYS A 111 15.12 -5.25 -15.98
C LYS A 111 14.98 -3.89 -15.27
N ALA A 112 13.74 -3.48 -14.98
CA ALA A 112 13.45 -2.23 -14.26
C ALA A 112 13.79 -2.30 -12.76
N GLY A 113 13.95 -3.52 -12.20
CA GLY A 113 14.32 -3.72 -10.81
C GLY A 113 13.27 -4.46 -9.97
N TYR A 114 12.15 -4.89 -10.56
CA TYR A 114 11.19 -5.74 -9.85
C TYR A 114 11.86 -7.03 -9.41
N ARG A 115 11.50 -7.49 -8.22
CA ARG A 115 11.90 -8.79 -7.68
C ARG A 115 10.71 -9.57 -7.13
N HIS A 116 9.48 -9.18 -7.45
CA HIS A 116 8.28 -9.91 -7.08
C HIS A 116 7.35 -10.03 -8.28
N ILE A 117 7.02 -11.26 -8.67
CA ILE A 117 6.07 -11.58 -9.74
C ILE A 117 4.89 -12.35 -9.12
N ASP A 118 3.68 -11.81 -9.29
CA ASP A 118 2.43 -12.42 -8.82
C ASP A 118 1.68 -13.08 -9.98
N GLY A 119 1.64 -14.41 -9.96
CA GLY A 119 0.92 -15.27 -10.89
C GLY A 119 -0.17 -16.09 -10.22
N ALA A 120 -0.82 -16.98 -10.98
CA ALA A 120 -1.76 -17.97 -10.49
C ALA A 120 -1.97 -19.04 -11.57
N TRP A 121 -2.29 -20.28 -11.15
CA TRP A 121 -2.58 -21.38 -12.06
C TRP A 121 -3.67 -21.01 -13.09
N THR A 122 -4.77 -20.41 -12.62
CA THR A 122 -5.92 -20.06 -13.47
C THR A 122 -5.64 -18.96 -14.50
N TYR A 123 -4.52 -18.23 -14.40
CA TYR A 123 -4.20 -17.18 -15.37
C TYR A 123 -3.76 -17.76 -16.71
N GLY A 124 -3.39 -19.05 -16.74
CA GLY A 124 -3.06 -19.76 -17.98
C GLY A 124 -1.79 -19.28 -18.68
N ASN A 125 -0.93 -18.54 -17.96
CA ASN A 125 0.26 -17.90 -18.52
C ASN A 125 1.56 -18.21 -17.76
N GLU A 126 1.53 -19.15 -16.81
CA GLU A 126 2.70 -19.55 -16.01
C GLU A 126 3.89 -20.03 -16.87
N ALA A 127 3.63 -20.72 -17.98
CA ALA A 127 4.69 -21.15 -18.90
C ALA A 127 5.48 -19.96 -19.51
N GLU A 128 4.76 -18.89 -19.84
CA GLU A 128 5.36 -17.68 -20.40
C GLU A 128 6.12 -16.89 -19.34
N VAL A 129 5.60 -16.85 -18.10
CA VAL A 129 6.30 -16.26 -16.95
C VAL A 129 7.60 -17.00 -16.65
N GLY A 130 7.56 -18.34 -16.61
CA GLY A 130 8.74 -19.17 -16.37
C GLY A 130 9.83 -18.93 -17.40
N GLU A 131 9.45 -18.91 -18.68
CA GLU A 131 10.40 -18.63 -19.77
C GLU A 131 10.99 -17.21 -19.68
N ALA A 132 10.17 -16.21 -19.34
CA ALA A 132 10.62 -14.84 -19.16
C ALA A 132 11.58 -14.67 -17.98
N ILE A 133 11.33 -15.37 -16.86
CA ILE A 133 12.24 -15.41 -15.72
C ILE A 133 13.57 -16.05 -16.12
N ARG A 134 13.52 -17.23 -16.76
CA ARG A 134 14.71 -17.98 -17.19
C ARG A 134 15.59 -17.17 -18.14
N THR A 135 14.98 -16.46 -19.08
CA THR A 135 15.69 -15.65 -20.09
C THR A 135 16.11 -14.26 -19.59
N SER A 136 15.57 -13.80 -18.45
CA SER A 136 15.92 -12.48 -17.89
C SER A 136 17.38 -12.35 -17.42
N GLY A 137 18.04 -13.48 -17.12
CA GLY A 137 19.37 -13.52 -16.51
C GLY A 137 19.40 -13.16 -15.03
N VAL A 138 18.26 -12.86 -14.39
CA VAL A 138 18.17 -12.63 -12.95
C VAL A 138 18.16 -13.99 -12.23
N PRO A 139 19.02 -14.21 -11.21
CA PRO A 139 19.02 -15.47 -10.46
C PRO A 139 17.65 -15.76 -9.84
N ARG A 140 17.15 -16.99 -9.98
CA ARG A 140 15.85 -17.41 -9.44
C ARG A 140 15.66 -17.08 -7.96
N LYS A 141 16.72 -17.24 -7.15
CA LYS A 141 16.73 -16.94 -5.70
C LYS A 141 16.53 -15.46 -5.36
N ASP A 142 16.76 -14.57 -6.31
CA ASP A 142 16.59 -13.12 -6.12
C ASP A 142 15.17 -12.68 -6.51
N ILE A 143 14.35 -13.57 -7.08
CA ILE A 143 12.97 -13.31 -7.49
C ILE A 143 12.04 -13.97 -6.49
N TRP A 144 11.13 -13.19 -5.92
CA TRP A 144 9.95 -13.67 -5.22
C TRP A 144 8.88 -14.06 -6.24
N LEU A 145 8.55 -15.35 -6.31
CA LEU A 145 7.54 -15.87 -7.23
C LEU A 145 6.34 -16.41 -6.46
N THR A 146 5.18 -15.80 -6.72
CA THR A 146 3.89 -16.17 -6.13
C THR A 146 3.02 -16.87 -7.16
N SER A 147 2.42 -18.01 -6.79
CA SER A 147 1.30 -18.62 -7.54
C SER A 147 0.14 -18.97 -6.60
N LYS A 148 -0.96 -19.48 -7.14
CA LYS A 148 -2.21 -19.70 -6.40
C LYS A 148 -2.89 -20.99 -6.81
N LEU A 149 -3.33 -21.75 -5.81
CA LEU A 149 -4.14 -22.96 -5.94
C LEU A 149 -5.55 -22.59 -6.41
N TRP A 150 -5.96 -23.11 -7.57
CA TRP A 150 -7.29 -22.85 -8.11
C TRP A 150 -8.37 -23.70 -7.41
N ASN A 151 -9.60 -23.20 -7.44
CA ASN A 151 -10.75 -23.70 -6.71
C ASN A 151 -11.01 -25.20 -6.94
N THR A 152 -10.71 -25.72 -8.13
CA THR A 152 -10.91 -27.14 -8.51
C THR A 152 -9.88 -28.10 -7.93
N PHE A 153 -8.91 -27.63 -7.15
CA PHE A 153 -7.81 -28.43 -6.59
C PHE A 153 -7.73 -28.33 -5.06
N HIS A 154 -8.84 -28.00 -4.41
CA HIS A 154 -8.90 -27.88 -2.95
C HIS A 154 -8.87 -29.23 -2.22
N ALA A 155 -9.26 -30.31 -2.89
CA ALA A 155 -9.16 -31.64 -2.31
C ALA A 155 -7.69 -31.97 -1.98
N PRO A 156 -7.37 -32.49 -0.78
CA PRO A 156 -5.98 -32.72 -0.36
C PRO A 156 -5.14 -33.57 -1.33
N GLU A 157 -5.77 -34.50 -2.04
CA GLU A 157 -5.13 -35.33 -3.06
C GLU A 157 -4.69 -34.53 -4.31
N ASP A 158 -5.34 -33.40 -4.59
CA ASP A 158 -5.13 -32.60 -5.80
C ASP A 158 -4.11 -31.47 -5.62
N VAL A 159 -3.88 -31.01 -4.39
CA VAL A 159 -3.04 -29.84 -4.09
C VAL A 159 -1.60 -30.02 -4.61
N GLU A 160 -1.00 -31.18 -4.35
CA GLU A 160 0.38 -31.45 -4.77
C GLU A 160 0.49 -31.57 -6.29
N PHE A 161 -0.50 -32.17 -6.95
CA PHE A 161 -0.57 -32.25 -8.40
C PHE A 161 -0.64 -30.84 -9.02
N ALA A 162 -1.54 -29.98 -8.53
CA ALA A 162 -1.69 -28.62 -9.03
C ALA A 162 -0.43 -27.77 -8.81
N LEU A 163 0.23 -27.94 -7.66
CA LEU A 163 1.52 -27.29 -7.40
C LEU A 163 2.61 -27.77 -8.35
N ASP A 164 2.71 -29.07 -8.59
CA ASP A 164 3.71 -29.65 -9.51
C ASP A 164 3.49 -29.18 -10.95
N GLU A 165 2.24 -29.03 -11.39
CA GLU A 165 1.93 -28.40 -12.67
C GLU A 165 2.42 -26.94 -12.74
N SER A 166 2.16 -26.15 -11.70
CA SER A 166 2.62 -24.76 -11.65
C SER A 166 4.15 -24.67 -11.64
N LEU A 167 4.84 -25.50 -10.85
CA LEU A 167 6.31 -25.58 -10.81
C LEU A 167 6.90 -25.95 -12.18
N ALA A 168 6.33 -26.95 -12.85
CA ALA A 168 6.75 -27.36 -14.18
C ALA A 168 6.56 -26.24 -15.22
N ARG A 169 5.41 -25.56 -15.22
CA ARG A 169 5.13 -24.43 -16.12
C ARG A 169 6.06 -23.26 -15.83
N LEU A 170 6.26 -22.92 -14.56
CA LEU A 170 7.15 -21.82 -14.14
C LEU A 170 8.65 -22.18 -14.27
N GLN A 171 8.98 -23.44 -14.59
CA GLN A 171 10.34 -23.94 -14.78
C GLN A 171 11.23 -23.70 -13.54
N THR A 172 10.69 -24.01 -12.36
CA THR A 172 11.37 -23.83 -11.05
C THR A 172 11.03 -24.97 -10.11
N ASP A 173 11.93 -25.28 -9.17
CA ASP A 173 11.73 -26.36 -8.20
C ASP A 173 10.93 -25.92 -6.96
N TYR A 174 10.79 -24.61 -6.76
CA TYR A 174 10.06 -24.04 -5.63
C TYR A 174 9.33 -22.73 -5.97
N LEU A 175 8.32 -22.41 -5.17
CA LEU A 175 7.67 -21.09 -5.08
C LEU A 175 8.03 -20.38 -3.77
N ASP A 176 8.10 -19.05 -3.80
CA ASP A 176 8.36 -18.26 -2.60
C ASP A 176 7.07 -18.10 -1.77
N LEU A 177 5.92 -18.02 -2.44
CA LEU A 177 4.60 -17.94 -1.84
C LEU A 177 3.56 -18.73 -2.67
N TYR A 178 2.74 -19.54 -2.01
CA TYR A 178 1.60 -20.21 -2.64
C TYR A 178 0.31 -19.95 -1.87
N LEU A 179 -0.70 -19.47 -2.57
CA LEU A 179 -1.95 -18.99 -1.95
C LEU A 179 -3.13 -19.90 -2.28
N ILE A 180 -4.03 -20.13 -1.33
CA ILE A 180 -5.40 -20.54 -1.66
C ILE A 180 -6.05 -19.37 -2.40
N HIS A 181 -6.40 -19.52 -3.69
CA HIS A 181 -6.82 -18.40 -4.52
C HIS A 181 -8.19 -17.84 -4.09
N TRP A 182 -9.14 -18.70 -3.73
CA TRP A 182 -10.44 -18.30 -3.19
C TRP A 182 -10.84 -19.23 -2.06
N PRO A 183 -11.59 -18.78 -1.05
CA PRO A 183 -12.12 -19.67 -0.03
C PRO A 183 -13.35 -20.46 -0.54
N VAL A 184 -13.26 -21.00 -1.75
CA VAL A 184 -14.31 -21.75 -2.45
C VAL A 184 -13.69 -22.98 -3.07
N ALA A 185 -14.10 -24.15 -2.60
CA ALA A 185 -13.71 -25.43 -3.16
C ALA A 185 -14.72 -25.85 -4.24
N GLN A 186 -14.19 -26.34 -5.36
CA GLN A 186 -14.99 -26.90 -6.45
C GLN A 186 -14.48 -28.31 -6.76
N ASN A 187 -15.40 -29.18 -7.19
CA ASN A 187 -15.05 -30.47 -7.77
C ASN A 187 -14.47 -30.27 -9.19
N ALA A 188 -13.95 -31.34 -9.78
CA ALA A 188 -13.39 -31.31 -11.14
C ALA A 188 -14.39 -30.81 -12.21
N ASP A 189 -15.70 -31.02 -12.01
CA ASP A 189 -16.77 -30.52 -12.88
C ASP A 189 -17.19 -29.06 -12.58
N SER A 190 -16.42 -28.37 -11.74
CA SER A 190 -16.68 -27.00 -11.25
C SER A 190 -17.90 -26.86 -10.34
N SER A 191 -18.55 -27.96 -9.93
CA SER A 191 -19.61 -27.91 -8.92
C SER A 191 -19.05 -27.54 -7.55
N LEU A 192 -19.83 -26.81 -6.75
CA LEU A 192 -19.41 -26.36 -5.41
C LEU A 192 -19.25 -27.54 -4.45
N ASP A 193 -18.06 -27.71 -3.88
CA ASP A 193 -17.87 -28.54 -2.70
C ASP A 193 -18.15 -27.71 -1.45
N LYS A 194 -19.32 -27.94 -0.85
CA LYS A 194 -19.78 -27.19 0.32
C LYS A 194 -18.98 -27.51 1.58
N GLU A 195 -18.48 -28.73 1.72
CA GLU A 195 -17.78 -29.18 2.92
C GLU A 195 -16.40 -28.54 2.98
N LEU A 196 -15.61 -28.66 1.91
CA LEU A 196 -14.30 -28.03 1.82
C LEU A 196 -14.38 -26.50 1.74
N THR A 197 -15.46 -25.94 1.17
CA THR A 197 -15.70 -24.49 1.20
C THR A 197 -15.98 -23.98 2.62
N ALA A 198 -16.68 -24.76 3.45
CA ALA A 198 -16.96 -24.42 4.84
C ALA A 198 -15.74 -24.66 5.74
N ASN A 199 -14.94 -25.67 5.44
CA ASN A 199 -13.75 -26.05 6.19
C ASN A 199 -12.53 -26.19 5.26
N PRO A 200 -11.74 -25.13 5.05
CA PRO A 200 -10.54 -25.18 4.21
C PRO A 200 -9.33 -25.81 4.93
N TYR A 201 -9.48 -26.29 6.17
CA TYR A 201 -8.36 -26.82 6.94
C TYR A 201 -7.69 -28.05 6.30
N PRO A 202 -8.41 -29.04 5.73
CA PRO A 202 -7.76 -30.16 5.04
C PRO A 202 -6.86 -29.71 3.88
N THR A 203 -7.31 -28.74 3.08
CA THR A 203 -6.51 -28.11 2.03
C THR A 203 -5.26 -27.44 2.62
N TRP A 204 -5.43 -26.71 3.73
CA TRP A 204 -4.32 -26.04 4.41
C TRP A 204 -3.27 -27.03 4.95
N GLN A 205 -3.70 -28.12 5.59
CA GLN A 205 -2.78 -29.17 6.06
C GLN A 205 -1.91 -29.70 4.93
N LYS A 206 -2.50 -29.87 3.74
CA LYS A 206 -1.74 -30.31 2.58
C LYS A 206 -0.74 -29.25 2.09
N LEU A 207 -1.10 -27.96 2.16
CA LEU A 207 -0.16 -26.87 1.88
C LEU A 207 1.01 -26.85 2.88
N GLU A 208 0.76 -27.13 4.16
CA GLU A 208 1.80 -27.27 5.18
C GLU A 208 2.78 -28.42 4.84
N GLU A 209 2.28 -29.55 4.36
CA GLU A 209 3.14 -30.63 3.85
C GLU A 209 4.01 -30.18 2.67
N MET A 210 3.49 -29.30 1.78
CA MET A 210 4.28 -28.79 0.65
C MET A 210 5.43 -27.88 1.11
N VAL A 211 5.25 -27.19 2.25
CA VAL A 211 6.33 -26.44 2.90
C VAL A 211 7.39 -27.40 3.46
N GLU A 212 6.96 -28.46 4.15
CA GLU A 212 7.87 -29.49 4.69
C GLU A 212 8.67 -30.20 3.58
N LYS A 213 8.05 -30.40 2.40
CA LYS A 213 8.71 -30.94 1.20
C LYS A 213 9.64 -29.94 0.49
N GLY A 214 9.65 -28.67 0.88
CA GLY A 214 10.46 -27.62 0.27
C GLY A 214 9.99 -27.14 -1.11
N LYS A 215 8.79 -27.55 -1.55
CA LYS A 215 8.18 -27.08 -2.83
C LYS A 215 7.69 -25.63 -2.74
N VAL A 216 7.39 -25.17 -1.53
CA VAL A 216 6.97 -23.80 -1.22
C VAL A 216 7.68 -23.30 0.03
N ARG A 217 8.10 -22.04 0.03
CA ARG A 217 8.72 -21.42 1.21
C ARG A 217 7.69 -20.87 2.18
N ASN A 218 6.67 -20.20 1.63
CA ASN A 218 5.60 -19.59 2.40
C ASN A 218 4.24 -19.98 1.81
N ILE A 219 3.25 -20.07 2.68
CA ILE A 219 1.85 -20.33 2.31
C ILE A 219 0.96 -19.22 2.85
N GLY A 220 -0.09 -18.93 2.11
CA GLY A 220 -1.02 -17.87 2.45
C GLY A 220 -2.40 -18.10 1.84
N ILE A 221 -3.24 -17.09 1.97
CA ILE A 221 -4.63 -17.13 1.54
C ILE A 221 -4.93 -15.92 0.66
N SER A 222 -5.96 -16.03 -0.17
CA SER A 222 -6.47 -14.92 -0.96
C SER A 222 -7.97 -14.88 -0.83
N ASN A 223 -8.50 -13.67 -0.63
CA ASN A 223 -9.94 -13.40 -0.60
C ASN A 223 -10.68 -13.93 0.64
N PHE A 224 -9.94 -14.17 1.73
CA PHE A 224 -10.53 -14.58 3.01
C PHE A 224 -10.95 -13.36 3.83
N ASN A 225 -12.22 -13.28 4.19
CA ASN A 225 -12.72 -12.33 5.19
C ASN A 225 -12.30 -12.75 6.61
N ILE A 226 -12.43 -11.86 7.60
CA ILE A 226 -11.98 -12.11 8.98
C ILE A 226 -12.59 -13.39 9.55
N ARG A 227 -13.89 -13.62 9.32
CA ARG A 227 -14.58 -14.83 9.76
C ARG A 227 -13.93 -16.10 9.21
N ARG A 228 -13.59 -16.13 7.92
CA ARG A 228 -12.93 -17.28 7.28
C ARG A 228 -11.48 -17.43 7.72
N ILE A 229 -10.77 -16.32 7.97
CA ILE A 229 -9.42 -16.36 8.56
C ILE A 229 -9.49 -16.98 9.96
N GLN A 230 -10.43 -16.55 10.80
CA GLN A 230 -10.64 -17.09 12.15
C GLN A 230 -11.05 -18.57 12.10
N ASN A 231 -11.92 -18.95 11.15
CA ASN A 231 -12.29 -20.35 10.94
C ASN A 231 -11.06 -21.22 10.61
N LEU A 232 -10.18 -20.77 9.72
CA LEU A 232 -8.96 -21.50 9.38
C LEU A 232 -7.97 -21.51 10.55
N THR A 233 -7.67 -20.35 11.13
CA THR A 233 -6.66 -20.17 12.19
C THR A 233 -7.09 -20.70 13.56
N GLY A 234 -8.38 -21.02 13.76
CA GLY A 234 -8.86 -21.73 14.94
C GLY A 234 -8.47 -23.21 14.99
N ASN A 235 -7.95 -23.76 13.88
CA ASN A 235 -7.42 -25.12 13.80
C ASN A 235 -5.93 -25.17 14.24
N PRO A 236 -5.40 -26.35 14.59
CA PRO A 236 -3.98 -26.48 14.93
C PRO A 236 -3.11 -26.39 13.67
N LEU A 237 -2.72 -25.17 13.31
CA LEU A 237 -1.83 -24.88 12.18
C LEU A 237 -0.37 -25.05 12.60
N LYS A 238 0.42 -25.75 11.78
CA LYS A 238 1.89 -25.77 11.88
C LYS A 238 2.49 -24.45 11.38
N TYR A 239 1.93 -23.92 10.30
CA TYR A 239 2.33 -22.66 9.69
C TYR A 239 1.13 -21.72 9.60
N LYS A 240 1.25 -20.53 10.19
CA LYS A 240 0.22 -19.50 10.04
C LYS A 240 0.25 -18.92 8.63
N PRO A 241 -0.90 -18.48 8.06
CA PRO A 241 -0.90 -17.77 6.80
C PRO A 241 0.02 -16.55 6.86
N ALA A 242 1.00 -16.49 5.95
CA ALA A 242 1.96 -15.40 5.92
C ALA A 242 1.37 -14.12 5.31
N VAL A 243 0.44 -14.30 4.36
CA VAL A 243 -0.17 -13.23 3.57
C VAL A 243 -1.66 -13.52 3.38
N ASN A 244 -2.48 -12.46 3.37
CA ASN A 244 -3.80 -12.48 2.76
C ASN A 244 -3.84 -11.51 1.57
N GLN A 245 -3.99 -12.03 0.34
CA GLN A 245 -4.11 -11.24 -0.88
C GLN A 245 -5.59 -10.97 -1.21
N PRO A 246 -6.16 -9.78 -0.96
CA PRO A 246 -7.58 -9.73 -0.69
C PRO A 246 -8.44 -9.05 -1.82
N SER A 247 -9.60 -9.68 -2.15
CA SER A 247 -10.80 -9.46 -3.05
C SER A 247 -11.70 -8.20 -3.05
N PRO A 248 -12.08 -7.48 -4.14
CA PRO A 248 -13.12 -6.43 -4.12
C PRO A 248 -14.34 -6.75 -3.31
N CYS A 249 -14.89 -5.84 -2.45
CA CYS A 249 -16.03 -6.16 -1.56
C CYS A 249 -17.23 -5.17 -1.28
N THR A 250 -18.49 -5.67 -1.31
CA THR A 250 -19.82 -5.16 -0.84
C THR A 250 -20.74 -6.36 -0.51
N PHE A 251 -21.64 -6.45 0.48
CA PHE A 251 -22.25 -5.60 1.52
C PHE A 251 -22.84 -6.60 2.57
N LEU A 252 -22.43 -6.69 3.85
CA LEU A 252 -22.93 -6.01 5.07
C LEU A 252 -22.17 -6.62 6.27
N SER A 253 -21.92 -5.81 7.31
CA SER A 253 -21.20 -6.12 8.57
C SER A 253 -19.67 -6.19 8.48
N LEU A 254 -19.03 -5.04 8.74
CA LEU A 254 -17.77 -4.69 9.45
C LEU A 254 -16.54 -5.65 9.47
N LEU A 255 -16.58 -6.84 8.87
CA LEU A 255 -15.52 -7.85 8.95
C LEU A 255 -15.30 -8.59 7.60
N ARG A 256 -15.98 -8.14 6.54
CA ARG A 256 -16.31 -8.94 5.34
C ARG A 256 -15.72 -8.44 4.03
N ARG A 257 -14.61 -7.70 4.06
CA ARG A 257 -14.13 -6.99 2.86
C ARG A 257 -12.65 -7.28 2.63
N VAL A 258 -12.20 -7.37 1.37
CA VAL A 258 -10.84 -7.81 1.07
C VAL A 258 -10.06 -6.96 0.00
N GLU A 259 -10.61 -6.08 -0.84
CA GLU A 259 -9.79 -5.21 -1.76
C GLU A 259 -9.24 -3.93 -1.15
N LEU A 260 -8.02 -3.56 -1.52
CA LEU A 260 -7.38 -2.34 -1.04
C LEU A 260 -7.09 -1.39 -2.22
N ASN A 261 -7.94 -0.38 -2.39
CA ASN A 261 -7.68 0.77 -3.26
C ASN A 261 -8.50 1.99 -2.83
N TYR A 262 -8.44 3.08 -3.59
CA TYR A 262 -9.15 4.32 -3.27
C TYR A 262 -10.65 4.09 -3.06
N TRP A 263 -11.29 3.30 -3.92
CA TRP A 263 -12.73 3.03 -3.87
C TRP A 263 -13.14 2.04 -2.76
N ASN A 264 -12.18 1.35 -2.15
CA ASN A 264 -12.41 0.43 -1.03
C ASN A 264 -11.20 0.48 -0.07
N PRO A 265 -11.11 1.50 0.81
CA PRO A 265 -9.92 1.75 1.61
C PRO A 265 -9.72 0.76 2.76
N GLN A 266 -10.80 0.27 3.39
CA GLN A 266 -10.79 -0.74 4.46
C GLN A 266 -9.82 -0.51 5.65
N PRO A 267 -9.99 0.57 6.41
CA PRO A 267 -9.16 0.82 7.58
C PRO A 267 -9.23 -0.33 8.62
N GLU A 268 -10.44 -0.87 8.87
CA GLU A 268 -10.66 -1.94 9.86
C GLU A 268 -9.92 -3.23 9.53
N LEU A 269 -9.90 -3.66 8.26
CA LEU A 269 -9.17 -4.87 7.85
C LEU A 269 -7.65 -4.66 8.02
N ILE A 270 -7.15 -3.48 7.65
CA ILE A 270 -5.72 -3.16 7.75
C ILE A 270 -5.28 -3.17 9.21
N GLU A 271 -6.07 -2.56 10.09
CA GLU A 271 -5.81 -2.56 11.53
C GLU A 271 -5.87 -3.98 12.11
N TRP A 272 -6.92 -4.74 11.80
CA TRP A 272 -7.05 -6.13 12.24
C TRP A 272 -5.90 -7.00 11.74
N ALA A 273 -5.48 -6.86 10.48
CA ALA A 273 -4.38 -7.62 9.91
C ALA A 273 -3.04 -7.29 10.58
N LYS A 274 -2.79 -6.00 10.88
CA LYS A 274 -1.62 -5.56 11.66
C LYS A 274 -1.61 -6.19 13.05
N ASP A 275 -2.73 -6.14 13.77
CA ASP A 275 -2.85 -6.71 15.12
C ASP A 275 -2.65 -8.24 15.13
N ASN A 276 -2.92 -8.90 14.00
CA ASN A 276 -2.79 -10.36 13.85
C ASN A 276 -1.50 -10.78 13.12
N ASN A 277 -0.56 -9.87 12.87
CA ASN A 277 0.69 -10.12 12.12
C ASN A 277 0.46 -10.79 10.76
N LEU A 278 -0.59 -10.36 10.05
CA LEU A 278 -0.94 -10.84 8.72
C LEU A 278 -0.64 -9.74 7.69
N LEU A 279 0.27 -10.03 6.75
CA LEU A 279 0.58 -9.08 5.69
C LEU A 279 -0.53 -9.07 4.64
N LEU A 280 -0.91 -7.88 4.16
CA LEU A 280 -1.90 -7.73 3.09
C LEU A 280 -1.22 -7.43 1.74
N GLU A 281 -1.69 -8.11 0.71
CA GLU A 281 -1.29 -7.88 -0.68
C GLU A 281 -2.40 -7.18 -1.47
N ALA A 282 -2.32 -5.86 -1.58
CA ALA A 282 -3.27 -5.02 -2.30
C ALA A 282 -3.21 -5.28 -3.82
N TYR A 283 -4.06 -6.19 -4.29
CA TYR A 283 -4.29 -6.37 -5.71
C TYR A 283 -5.30 -5.33 -6.25
N SER A 284 -5.25 -5.04 -7.56
CA SER A 284 -6.08 -4.01 -8.19
C SER A 284 -5.97 -2.63 -7.52
N PRO A 285 -4.76 -2.09 -7.32
CA PRO A 285 -4.56 -0.81 -6.61
C PRO A 285 -5.26 0.39 -7.28
N PHE A 286 -5.73 0.23 -8.52
CA PHE A 286 -6.47 1.24 -9.29
C PHE A 286 -7.98 0.93 -9.45
N GLY A 287 -8.58 0.03 -8.67
CA GLY A 287 -10.01 -0.32 -8.79
C GLY A 287 -10.34 -1.33 -9.89
N GLY A 288 -9.33 -2.07 -10.37
CA GLY A 288 -9.45 -3.05 -11.46
C GLY A 288 -9.50 -2.42 -12.86
N ASN A 289 -9.48 -3.26 -13.91
CA ASN A 289 -9.36 -2.82 -15.30
C ASN A 289 -10.44 -1.79 -15.74
N GLY A 290 -11.64 -1.86 -15.15
CA GLY A 290 -12.75 -0.96 -15.50
C GLY A 290 -12.65 0.45 -14.93
N ARG A 291 -11.88 0.64 -13.83
CA ARG A 291 -11.84 1.90 -13.07
C ARG A 291 -10.49 2.59 -13.07
N VAL A 292 -9.49 2.05 -13.77
CA VAL A 292 -8.14 2.66 -13.82
C VAL A 292 -8.22 4.14 -14.20
N LYS A 293 -9.00 4.47 -15.25
CA LYS A 293 -9.16 5.87 -15.69
C LYS A 293 -9.81 6.74 -14.61
N ASP A 294 -10.83 6.22 -13.93
CA ASP A 294 -11.58 6.96 -12.91
C ASP A 294 -10.74 7.18 -11.65
N SER A 295 -10.02 6.15 -11.19
CA SER A 295 -9.09 6.21 -10.07
C SER A 295 -7.97 7.22 -10.29
N LEU A 296 -7.37 7.23 -11.49
CA LEU A 296 -6.35 8.21 -11.86
C LEU A 296 -6.95 9.62 -12.11
N ALA A 297 -8.28 9.71 -12.28
CA ALA A 297 -8.97 10.96 -12.53
C ALA A 297 -9.47 11.68 -11.26
N VAL A 298 -9.44 11.01 -10.10
CA VAL A 298 -9.89 11.53 -8.81
C VAL A 298 -9.24 12.89 -8.51
N PRO A 299 -10.02 13.96 -8.22
CA PRO A 299 -9.49 15.30 -8.01
C PRO A 299 -8.39 15.38 -6.95
N VAL A 300 -8.60 14.80 -5.77
CA VAL A 300 -7.60 14.80 -4.69
C VAL A 300 -6.29 14.11 -5.11
N VAL A 301 -6.37 13.01 -5.88
CA VAL A 301 -5.20 12.27 -6.36
C VAL A 301 -4.41 13.13 -7.35
N LYS A 302 -5.10 13.83 -8.26
CA LYS A 302 -4.46 14.76 -9.21
C LYS A 302 -3.82 15.96 -8.54
N GLU A 303 -4.47 16.52 -7.53
CA GLU A 303 -3.91 17.63 -6.75
C GLU A 303 -2.61 17.22 -6.06
N ILE A 304 -2.63 16.08 -5.36
CA ILE A 304 -1.44 15.54 -4.69
C ILE A 304 -0.33 15.22 -5.71
N ALA A 305 -0.69 14.61 -6.83
CA ALA A 305 0.25 14.30 -7.91
C ALA A 305 0.94 15.56 -8.45
N ALA A 306 0.16 16.63 -8.70
CA ALA A 306 0.69 17.91 -9.16
C ALA A 306 1.56 18.60 -8.11
N GLU A 307 1.17 18.58 -6.84
CA GLU A 307 1.93 19.18 -5.73
C GLU A 307 3.30 18.50 -5.55
N LEU A 308 3.36 17.18 -5.71
CA LEU A 308 4.57 16.38 -5.52
C LEU A 308 5.38 16.16 -6.81
N GLY A 309 4.86 16.55 -7.98
CA GLY A 309 5.52 16.32 -9.27
C GLY A 309 5.61 14.84 -9.66
N ILE A 310 4.66 14.02 -9.23
CA ILE A 310 4.58 12.57 -9.50
C ILE A 310 3.29 12.24 -10.27
N THR A 311 3.12 10.99 -10.72
CA THR A 311 1.90 10.60 -11.41
C THR A 311 0.77 10.22 -10.43
N PRO A 312 -0.51 10.35 -10.84
CA PRO A 312 -1.64 9.84 -10.04
C PRO A 312 -1.51 8.35 -9.69
N ALA A 313 -0.86 7.55 -10.54
CA ALA A 313 -0.60 6.14 -10.27
C ALA A 313 0.39 6.00 -9.09
N GLN A 314 1.49 6.75 -9.11
CA GLN A 314 2.47 6.76 -8.04
C GLN A 314 1.86 7.20 -6.70
N VAL A 315 0.93 8.16 -6.70
CA VAL A 315 0.20 8.57 -5.48
C VAL A 315 -0.56 7.39 -4.88
N LEU A 316 -1.40 6.71 -5.66
CA LEU A 316 -2.22 5.59 -5.18
C LEU A 316 -1.38 4.40 -4.72
N LEU A 317 -0.31 4.08 -5.46
CA LEU A 317 0.62 3.00 -5.12
C LEU A 317 1.41 3.31 -3.85
N SER A 318 1.95 4.52 -3.73
CA SER A 318 2.70 4.96 -2.55
C SER A 318 1.84 4.99 -1.30
N TRP A 319 0.60 5.45 -1.40
CA TRP A 319 -0.36 5.43 -0.31
C TRP A 319 -0.60 4.01 0.23
N GLN A 320 -0.77 3.01 -0.64
CA GLN A 320 -0.95 1.62 -0.19
C GLN A 320 0.30 1.06 0.51
N VAL A 321 1.50 1.38 0.02
CA VAL A 321 2.74 0.96 0.67
C VAL A 321 2.91 1.64 2.04
N GLN A 322 2.54 2.92 2.17
CA GLN A 322 2.53 3.60 3.48
C GLN A 322 1.58 2.97 4.48
N ARG A 323 0.48 2.38 4.00
CA ARG A 323 -0.48 1.67 4.85
C ARG A 323 0.04 0.32 5.33
N GLY A 324 1.19 -0.14 4.82
CA GLY A 324 1.85 -1.38 5.19
C GLY A 324 1.48 -2.56 4.28
N ASN A 325 1.01 -2.28 3.06
CA ASN A 325 0.58 -3.30 2.12
C ASN A 325 1.65 -3.55 1.04
N VAL A 326 1.75 -4.79 0.56
CA VAL A 326 2.40 -5.11 -0.71
C VAL A 326 1.43 -4.71 -1.84
N ILE A 327 1.92 -4.12 -2.91
CA ILE A 327 1.09 -3.68 -4.04
C ILE A 327 1.36 -4.52 -5.28
N LEU A 328 0.31 -4.82 -6.05
CA LEU A 328 0.38 -5.68 -7.24
C LEU A 328 -0.15 -4.97 -8.50
N PRO A 329 0.44 -3.84 -8.94
CA PRO A 329 0.00 -3.17 -10.16
C PRO A 329 0.21 -4.07 -11.39
N LYS A 330 -0.87 -4.23 -12.18
CA LYS A 330 -0.80 -4.92 -13.47
C LYS A 330 -0.49 -3.93 -14.57
N SER A 331 0.50 -4.24 -15.40
CA SER A 331 0.74 -3.54 -16.66
C SER A 331 1.45 -4.45 -17.66
N VAL A 332 1.11 -4.30 -18.95
CA VAL A 332 1.87 -4.85 -20.07
C VAL A 332 2.60 -3.76 -20.86
N THR A 333 2.38 -2.49 -20.50
CA THR A 333 3.01 -1.34 -21.14
C THR A 333 4.33 -1.02 -20.45
N PRO A 334 5.49 -1.07 -21.13
CA PRO A 334 6.81 -0.91 -20.50
C PRO A 334 6.99 0.37 -19.68
N SER A 335 6.53 1.52 -20.20
CA SER A 335 6.64 2.80 -19.49
C SER A 335 5.90 2.79 -18.15
N ARG A 336 4.68 2.22 -18.12
CA ARG A 336 3.89 2.08 -16.89
C ARG A 336 4.50 1.10 -15.91
N ILE A 337 5.12 0.03 -16.39
CA ILE A 337 5.84 -0.93 -15.52
C ILE A 337 6.96 -0.20 -14.78
N ILE A 338 7.77 0.57 -15.50
CA ILE A 338 8.87 1.35 -14.91
C ILE A 338 8.33 2.42 -13.94
N GLU A 339 7.28 3.15 -14.35
CA GLU A 339 6.64 4.19 -13.53
C GLU A 339 6.08 3.63 -12.21
N ASN A 340 5.41 2.48 -12.26
CA ASN A 340 4.77 1.87 -11.10
C ASN A 340 5.76 1.38 -10.02
N LEU A 341 7.05 1.21 -10.37
CA LEU A 341 8.09 0.87 -9.41
C LEU A 341 8.60 2.10 -8.64
N GLN A 342 8.40 3.30 -9.19
CA GLN A 342 8.91 4.56 -8.64
C GLN A 342 7.91 5.14 -7.62
N ILE A 343 7.78 4.46 -6.48
CA ILE A 343 6.95 4.92 -5.34
C ILE A 343 7.73 5.92 -4.46
N THR A 344 7.02 6.82 -3.77
CA THR A 344 7.62 7.86 -2.92
C THR A 344 6.79 8.09 -1.65
N THR A 345 7.45 8.46 -0.55
CA THR A 345 6.74 8.81 0.68
C THR A 345 5.92 10.08 0.48
N LEU A 346 4.60 9.96 0.54
CA LEU A 346 3.64 11.05 0.62
C LEU A 346 3.77 11.77 1.98
N PRO A 347 3.87 13.10 2.01
CA PRO A 347 3.80 13.87 3.25
C PRO A 347 2.55 13.52 4.07
N PRO A 348 2.63 13.46 5.42
CA PRO A 348 1.50 13.06 6.26
C PRO A 348 0.20 13.81 5.94
N ALA A 349 0.25 15.13 5.81
CA ALA A 349 -0.93 15.94 5.48
C ALA A 349 -1.60 15.55 4.14
N LEU A 350 -0.81 15.14 3.14
CA LEU A 350 -1.35 14.71 1.84
C LEU A 350 -1.87 13.26 1.90
N ALA A 351 -1.19 12.40 2.67
CA ALA A 351 -1.66 11.05 2.93
C ALA A 351 -2.99 11.05 3.69
N ASP A 352 -3.12 11.89 4.72
CA ASP A 352 -4.34 12.06 5.52
C ASP A 352 -5.48 12.61 4.64
N LYS A 353 -5.20 13.62 3.81
CA LYS A 353 -6.17 14.15 2.82
C LYS A 353 -6.68 13.06 1.88
N LEU A 354 -5.81 12.16 1.43
CA LEU A 354 -6.20 11.04 0.57
C LEU A 354 -7.02 9.99 1.33
N GLU A 355 -6.65 9.68 2.57
CA GLU A 355 -7.38 8.74 3.43
C GLU A 355 -8.79 9.25 3.73
N GLU A 356 -8.94 10.53 4.09
CA GLU A 356 -10.24 11.18 4.32
C GLU A 356 -11.11 11.14 3.06
N ALA A 357 -10.53 11.44 1.90
CA ALA A 357 -11.26 11.40 0.63
C ALA A 357 -11.70 9.98 0.26
N ALA A 358 -10.84 8.97 0.46
CA ALA A 358 -11.19 7.57 0.23
C ALA A 358 -12.27 7.07 1.22
N ALA A 359 -12.26 7.55 2.47
CA ALA A 359 -13.26 7.21 3.47
C ALA A 359 -14.61 7.95 3.26
N SER A 360 -14.63 9.03 2.48
CA SER A 360 -15.81 9.88 2.29
C SER A 360 -16.90 9.27 1.40
N HIS A 361 -16.56 8.29 0.57
CA HIS A 361 -17.51 7.61 -0.30
C HIS A 361 -17.84 6.21 0.21
N LYS A 362 -19.04 5.73 -0.13
CA LYS A 362 -19.39 4.33 0.12
C LYS A 362 -18.41 3.43 -0.62
N PRO A 363 -17.86 2.38 0.03
CA PRO A 363 -16.95 1.48 -0.67
C PRO A 363 -17.60 0.78 -1.87
N GLU A 364 -16.91 0.74 -3.00
CA GLU A 364 -17.40 0.18 -4.27
C GLU A 364 -16.55 -1.04 -4.72
N ARG A 365 -17.22 -2.18 -4.96
CA ARG A 365 -16.63 -3.45 -5.39
C ARG A 365 -16.54 -3.57 -6.91
N SER A 366 -15.44 -4.13 -7.42
CA SER A 366 -15.25 -4.47 -8.84
C SER A 366 -15.31 -5.98 -9.19
N VAL A 367 -15.11 -6.90 -8.24
CA VAL A 367 -15.07 -8.37 -8.44
C VAL A 367 -15.91 -9.09 -7.38
N ASP A 368 -17.01 -9.72 -7.80
CA ASP A 368 -17.85 -10.59 -6.96
C ASP A 368 -18.24 -11.86 -7.73
N PRO A 369 -17.59 -12.99 -7.51
CA PRO A 369 -17.99 -14.24 -8.15
C PRO A 369 -19.08 -15.00 -7.36
N SER A 370 -19.59 -14.47 -6.25
CA SER A 370 -20.53 -15.18 -5.38
C SER A 370 -21.78 -15.68 -6.11
N LYS A 371 -22.31 -14.84 -7.02
CA LYS A 371 -23.45 -15.21 -7.85
C LYS A 371 -23.12 -16.34 -8.82
N ASP A 372 -21.95 -16.28 -9.44
CA ASP A 372 -21.51 -17.25 -10.45
C ASP A 372 -21.18 -18.61 -9.83
N TRP A 373 -20.71 -18.62 -8.58
CA TRP A 373 -20.38 -19.85 -7.84
C TRP A 373 -21.50 -20.34 -6.91
N GLY A 374 -22.61 -19.61 -6.82
CA GLY A 374 -23.76 -20.01 -6.01
C GLY A 374 -23.47 -20.08 -4.51
N VAL A 375 -22.46 -19.33 -4.03
CA VAL A 375 -22.06 -19.26 -2.62
C VAL A 375 -21.73 -17.82 -2.28
N ASP A 376 -22.26 -17.32 -1.17
CA ASP A 376 -21.79 -16.05 -0.64
C ASP A 376 -20.41 -16.25 0.02
N ILE A 377 -19.38 -15.80 -0.69
CA ILE A 377 -17.99 -15.91 -0.28
C ILE A 377 -17.71 -14.95 0.88
N PHE A 378 -18.50 -13.88 0.97
CA PHE A 378 -18.29 -12.75 1.85
C PHE A 378 -19.26 -12.73 3.03
N ASP A 379 -20.22 -13.65 3.10
CA ASP A 379 -20.98 -13.94 4.32
C ASP A 379 -20.12 -14.53 5.46
#